data_AF-A0A497E291-F1
#
_entry.id   AF-A0A497E291-F1
#
_cell.length_a   1.000
_cell.length_b   1.000
_cell.length_c   1.000
_cell.angle_alpha   90.00
_cell.angle_beta   90.00
_cell.angle_gamma   90.00
#
_symmetry.space_group_name_H-M   'P 1'
#
loop_
_entity.id
_entity.type
_entity.pdbx_description
1 polymer ?
#
loop_
_entity_poly.entity_id
_entity_poly.type
_entity_poly.pdbx_seq_one_letter_code
_entity_poly.pdbx_strand_id
1 'polypeptide(L)'
;MARITKIVNFSLTPEIYEQVNKLAKQRQISRSQVLREALKQYFASERRWQQIRKWGEETAKRLKIKNEDDVERTIDEYRKEKSSKSSS
;
A
#
# COMPACT_ATOMS: atom_id res chain seq x y z
N MET A 1 14.31 -23.29 16.33
CA MET A 1 13.69 -22.01 16.77
C MET A 1 12.20 -22.25 16.96
N ALA A 2 11.67 -22.01 18.17
CA ALA A 2 10.25 -22.20 18.44
C ALA A 2 9.40 -21.18 17.66
N ARG A 3 8.33 -21.64 17.03
CA ARG A 3 7.37 -20.78 16.34
C ARG A 3 6.61 -19.95 17.40
N ILE A 4 6.90 -18.65 17.49
CA ILE A 4 6.20 -17.74 18.41
C ILE A 4 4.85 -17.35 17.76
N THR A 5 3.78 -18.03 18.15
CA THR A 5 2.41 -17.68 17.75
C THR A 5 1.56 -17.40 18.97
N LYS A 6 0.80 -16.29 18.95
CA LYS A 6 -0.24 -15.98 19.96
C LYS A 6 -1.62 -16.32 19.39
N ILE A 7 -2.47 -16.93 20.21
CA ILE A 7 -3.86 -17.20 19.87
C ILE A 7 -4.66 -15.90 20.02
N VAL A 8 -5.51 -15.62 19.03
CA VAL A 8 -6.42 -14.47 19.03
C VAL A 8 -7.84 -14.99 18.82
N ASN A 9 -8.81 -14.43 19.57
CA ASN A 9 -10.23 -14.70 19.41
C ASN A 9 -10.94 -13.39 19.04
N PHE A 10 -11.76 -13.41 18.00
CA PHE A 10 -12.56 -12.28 17.56
C PHE A 10 -13.76 -12.79 16.77
N SER A 11 -14.81 -11.96 16.71
CA SER A 11 -16.03 -12.28 15.97
C SER A 11 -15.95 -11.77 14.54
N LEU A 12 -16.56 -12.51 13.62
CA LEU A 12 -16.76 -12.12 12.22
C LEU A 12 -18.26 -12.04 11.94
N THR A 13 -18.67 -11.14 11.04
CA THR A 13 -20.04 -11.19 10.52
C THR A 13 -20.25 -12.51 9.75
N PRO A 14 -21.49 -13.05 9.71
CA PRO A 14 -21.76 -14.29 8.98
C PRO A 14 -21.33 -14.23 7.51
N GLU A 15 -21.52 -13.05 6.88
CA GLU A 15 -21.12 -12.81 5.50
C GLU A 15 -19.61 -12.98 5.29
N ILE A 16 -18.78 -12.31 6.10
CA ILE A 16 -17.32 -12.39 5.98
C ILE A 16 -16.85 -13.82 6.28
N TYR A 17 -17.45 -14.47 7.29
CA TYR A 17 -17.12 -15.86 7.62
C TYR A 17 -17.35 -16.79 6.43
N GLU A 18 -18.47 -16.66 5.72
CA GLU A 18 -18.75 -17.46 4.52
C GLU A 18 -17.78 -17.17 3.37
N GLN A 19 -17.39 -15.91 3.16
CA GLN A 19 -16.37 -15.57 2.16
C GLN A 19 -15.03 -16.23 2.47
N VAL A 20 -14.59 -16.18 3.73
CA VAL A 20 -13.36 -16.85 4.20
C VAL A 20 -13.46 -18.37 4.01
N ASN A 21 -14.61 -18.96 4.33
CA ASN A 21 -14.85 -20.39 4.18
C ASN A 21 -14.79 -20.84 2.71
N LYS A 22 -15.44 -20.11 1.80
CA LYS A 22 -15.39 -20.38 0.35
C LYS A 22 -13.97 -20.28 -0.20
N LEU A 23 -13.25 -19.22 0.17
CA LEU A 23 -11.88 -19.00 -0.30
C LEU A 23 -10.91 -20.08 0.22
N ALA A 24 -11.07 -20.47 1.48
CA ALA A 24 -10.30 -21.56 2.10
C ALA A 24 -10.50 -22.88 1.35
N LYS A 25 -11.76 -23.23 1.01
CA LYS A 25 -12.09 -24.42 0.21
C LYS A 25 -11.50 -24.35 -1.20
N GLN A 26 -11.68 -23.23 -1.89
CA GLN A 26 -11.18 -23.03 -3.26
C GLN A 26 -9.66 -23.19 -3.33
N ARG A 27 -8.93 -22.68 -2.33
CA ARG A 27 -7.47 -22.73 -2.27
C ARG A 27 -6.92 -23.97 -1.54
N GLN A 28 -7.78 -24.85 -1.03
CA GLN A 28 -7.41 -26.02 -0.24
C GLN A 28 -6.50 -25.70 0.97
N ILE A 29 -6.76 -24.58 1.64
CA ILE A 29 -6.02 -24.13 2.83
C ILE A 29 -6.94 -23.89 4.01
N SER A 30 -6.37 -23.74 5.21
CA SER A 30 -7.15 -23.45 6.42
C SER A 30 -7.72 -22.01 6.43
N ARG A 31 -8.89 -21.82 7.03
CA ARG A 31 -9.50 -20.50 7.29
C ARG A 31 -8.53 -19.57 8.04
N SER A 32 -7.82 -20.09 9.04
CA SER A 32 -6.82 -19.34 9.80
C SER A 32 -5.62 -18.90 8.95
N GLN A 33 -5.30 -19.63 7.87
CA GLN A 33 -4.26 -19.21 6.93
C GLN A 33 -4.75 -18.05 6.05
N VAL A 34 -5.97 -18.13 5.51
CA VAL A 34 -6.60 -17.03 4.77
C VAL A 34 -6.59 -15.75 5.60
N LEU A 35 -7.06 -15.81 6.86
CA LEU A 35 -7.10 -14.67 7.76
C LEU A 35 -5.69 -14.13 8.07
N ARG A 36 -4.70 -15.00 8.30
CA ARG A 36 -3.31 -14.58 8.53
C ARG A 36 -2.72 -13.88 7.31
N GLU A 37 -2.97 -14.37 6.11
CA GLU A 37 -2.50 -13.76 4.87
C GLU A 37 -3.17 -12.41 4.62
N ALA A 38 -4.48 -12.31 4.82
CA ALA A 38 -5.22 -11.06 4.70
C ALA A 38 -4.68 -9.99 5.68
N LEU A 39 -4.45 -10.34 6.94
CA LEU A 39 -3.87 -9.42 7.93
C LEU A 39 -2.44 -8.99 7.56
N LYS A 40 -1.60 -9.92 7.08
CA LYS A 40 -0.26 -9.57 6.59
C LYS A 40 -0.33 -8.59 5.43
N GLN A 41 -1.22 -8.84 4.48
CA GLN A 41 -1.41 -7.96 3.33
C GLN A 41 -1.90 -6.57 3.76
N TYR A 42 -2.85 -6.50 4.69
CA TYR A 42 -3.35 -5.25 5.26
C TYR A 42 -2.23 -4.42 5.91
N PHE A 43 -1.41 -5.04 6.77
CA PHE A 43 -0.29 -4.33 7.39
C PHE A 43 0.77 -3.91 6.38
N ALA A 44 1.04 -4.74 5.37
CA ALA A 44 2.00 -4.40 4.32
C ALA A 44 1.52 -3.23 3.46
N SER A 45 0.23 -3.20 3.09
CA SER A 45 -0.36 -2.09 2.35
C SER A 45 -0.35 -0.80 3.16
N GLU A 46 -0.71 -0.86 4.45
CA GLU A 46 -0.71 0.31 5.33
C GLU A 46 0.70 0.90 5.48
N ARG A 47 1.70 0.06 5.73
CA ARG A 47 3.10 0.49 5.83
C ARG A 47 3.62 1.10 4.53
N ARG A 48 3.29 0.47 3.39
CA ARG A 48 3.68 0.99 2.07
C ARG A 48 3.04 2.36 1.82
N TRP A 49 1.76 2.53 2.15
CA TRP A 49 1.08 3.82 2.02
C TRP A 49 1.70 4.89 2.90
N GLN A 50 2.02 4.57 4.16
CA GLN A 50 2.72 5.47 5.06
C GLN A 50 4.11 5.87 4.53
N GLN A 51 4.86 4.94 3.95
CA GLN A 51 6.17 5.22 3.34
C GLN A 51 6.05 6.14 2.12
N ILE A 52 5.10 5.85 1.21
CA ILE A 52 4.84 6.69 0.03
C ILE A 52 4.46 8.10 0.47
N ARG A 53 3.58 8.22 1.47
CA ARG A 53 3.17 9.51 2.02
C ARG A 53 4.33 10.27 2.64
N LYS A 54 5.13 9.62 3.49
CA LYS A 54 6.32 10.23 4.11
C LYS A 54 7.32 10.71 3.05
N TRP A 55 7.59 9.88 2.04
CA TRP A 55 8.46 10.25 0.93
C TRP A 55 7.90 11.44 0.13
N GLY A 56 6.59 11.47 -0.10
CA GLY A 56 5.90 12.60 -0.74
C GLY A 56 6.02 13.88 0.08
N GLU A 57 5.79 13.82 1.39
CA GLU A 57 5.96 14.96 2.31
C GLU A 57 7.41 15.48 2.35
N GLU A 58 8.39 14.58 2.42
CA GLU A 58 9.82 14.95 2.36
C GLU A 58 10.19 15.58 1.01
N THR A 59 9.67 15.03 -0.10
CA THR A 59 9.92 15.53 -1.44
C THR A 59 9.27 16.90 -1.66
N ALA A 60 8.03 17.10 -1.21
CA ALA A 60 7.34 18.39 -1.26
C ALA A 60 8.10 19.46 -0.45
N LYS A 61 8.57 19.12 0.75
CA LYS A 61 9.41 20.02 1.56
C LYS A 61 10.71 20.38 0.85
N ARG A 62 11.42 19.40 0.27
CA ARG A 62 12.68 19.62 -0.45
C ARG A 62 12.49 20.51 -1.68
N LEU A 63 11.40 20.29 -2.42
CA LEU A 63 11.07 21.04 -3.63
C LEU A 63 10.28 22.34 -3.35
N LYS A 64 10.04 22.66 -2.07
CA LYS A 64 9.24 23.82 -1.62
C LYS A 64 7.86 23.92 -2.28
N ILE A 65 7.28 22.78 -2.64
CA ILE A 65 5.95 22.69 -3.23
C ILE A 65 4.94 23.03 -2.13
N LYS A 66 4.20 24.14 -2.30
CA LYS A 66 3.22 24.60 -1.31
C LYS A 66 1.77 24.43 -1.78
N ASN A 67 1.55 24.34 -3.08
CA ASN A 67 0.24 24.25 -3.71
C ASN A 67 0.32 23.46 -5.03
N GLU A 68 -0.84 23.24 -5.66
CA GLU A 68 -0.94 22.51 -6.92
C GLU A 68 -0.25 23.24 -8.08
N ASP A 69 -0.27 24.58 -8.10
CA ASP A 69 0.41 25.40 -9.12
C ASP A 69 1.93 25.16 -9.16
N ASP A 70 2.57 24.98 -7.98
CA ASP A 70 4.00 24.66 -7.88
C ASP A 70 4.32 23.28 -8.49
N VAL A 71 3.39 22.33 -8.39
CA VAL A 71 3.53 21.00 -9.00
C VAL A 71 3.46 21.10 -10.51
N GLU A 72 2.46 21.81 -11.03
CA GLU A 72 2.25 21.96 -12.47
C GLU A 72 3.44 22.66 -13.14
N ARG A 73 3.94 23.74 -12.53
CA ARG A 73 5.18 24.41 -12.96
C ARG A 73 6.38 23.47 -13.01
N THR A 74 6.58 22.66 -11.97
CA THR A 74 7.71 21.71 -11.91
C THR A 74 7.61 20.65 -13.01
N ILE A 75 6.39 20.19 -13.32
CA ILE A 75 6.14 19.21 -14.39
C ILE A 75 6.41 19.84 -15.77
N ASP A 76 5.94 21.06 -15.99
CA ASP A 76 6.11 21.77 -17.26
C ASP A 76 7.57 22.15 -17.52
N GLU A 77 8.29 22.60 -16.50
CA GLU A 77 9.73 22.84 -16.58
C GLU A 77 10.50 21.55 -16.95
N TYR A 78 10.19 20.43 -16.30
CA TYR A 78 10.80 19.13 -16.62
C TYR A 78 10.48 18.65 -18.05
N ARG A 79 9.23 18.81 -18.51
CA ARG A 79 8.81 18.44 -19.88
C ARG A 79 9.53 19.29 -20.93
N LYS A 80 9.66 20.60 -20.70
CA LYS A 80 10.39 21.50 -21.59
C LYS A 80 11.87 21.11 -21.70
N GLU A 81 12.54 20.86 -20.57
CA GLU A 81 13.95 20.45 -20.55
C GLU A 81 14.20 19.11 -21.25
N LYS A 82 13.26 18.17 -21.15
CA LYS A 82 13.35 16.88 -21.84
C LYS A 82 13.17 17.01 -23.35
N SER A 83 12.26 17.88 -23.79
CA SER A 83 12.03 18.14 -25.22
C SER A 83 13.21 18.84 -25.90
N SER A 84 13.93 19.73 -25.18
CA SER A 84 15.12 20.39 -25.71
C SER A 84 16.33 19.47 -25.78
N LYS A 85 16.43 18.48 -24.89
CA LYS A 85 17.51 17.45 -24.90
C LYS A 85 17.32 16.36 -25.95
N SER A 86 16.12 16.12 -26.46
CA SER A 86 15.87 15.17 -27.56
C SER A 86 16.08 15.75 -28.97
N SER A 87 16.41 17.04 -29.06
CA SER A 87 16.62 17.77 -30.33
C SER A 87 18.07 18.24 -30.52
N SER A 88 19.01 17.70 -29.72
CA SER A 88 20.47 17.88 -29.87
C SER A 88 21.15 16.53 -30.03
#